data_AF-A0A386T966-F1
#
_entry.id   AF-A0A386T966-F1
#
_cell.length_a   1.000
_cell.length_b   1.000
_cell.length_c   1.000
_cell.angle_alpha   90.00
_cell.angle_beta   90.00
_cell.angle_gamma   90.00
#
_symmetry.space_group_name_H-M   'P 1'
#
loop_
_entity.id
_entity.type
_entity.pdbx_description
1 polymer ?
#
loop_
_entity_poly.entity_id
_entity_poly.type
_entity_poly.pdbx_seq_one_letter_code
_entity_poly.pdbx_strand_id
1 'polypeptide(L)'
;MDTIFAQASAPGRAGVAVIRISGPQAFAIAEKITGQRPEGRESVLRNLRGAEGEVIDQALLLSFPGPNSFTGEDVVELQVHGSIAVVRAMLSLLSTFPETRMAEAGEFTRRALENEKLDLAQVEGLADLIEAETEAQRKQALRVLSGHLGARVEDWRKDLIRAAALLEATIDFADEEVPVDVTPEVDALLTKVGKELQAEARGTYVAERVRNGFEVAIIGAPNAGKSTLLNALAGRDAAITSEIAGTTRDVIEVRMDLGGLPVTLLDTAGLRDSDDKIEAIGIERAIERAKAADLRVFLAAPDETLMIAPEPDDIVVRPKADLTGIGESGISGKTGQGISELIARVQTTLSTKSARIGLATHERHRVALEQAVSCLAEVDVILQRGPDFYDLAAAELRFAIRALEALVGRIDVENLLDEIFTSFCVGK
;
A
#
# COMPACT_ATOMS: atom_id res chain seq x y z
N MET A 1 -6.34 28.28 8.71
CA MET A 1 -6.81 26.92 8.95
C MET A 1 -7.64 26.90 10.22
N ASP A 2 -8.72 26.14 10.20
CA ASP A 2 -9.48 25.76 11.38
C ASP A 2 -8.71 24.72 12.22
N THR A 3 -9.14 24.50 13.47
CA THR A 3 -8.57 23.46 14.34
C THR A 3 -9.44 22.21 14.28
N ILE A 4 -8.84 21.06 14.02
CA ILE A 4 -9.55 19.78 13.92
C ILE A 4 -9.28 18.88 15.11
N PHE A 5 -10.24 18.01 15.42
CA PHE A 5 -10.07 16.97 16.41
C PHE A 5 -10.78 15.67 16.05
N ALA A 6 -10.26 14.53 16.53
CA ALA A 6 -10.90 13.23 16.41
C ALA A 6 -10.30 12.21 17.39
N GLN A 7 -10.96 11.07 17.55
CA GLN A 7 -10.37 9.90 18.20
C GLN A 7 -9.34 9.26 17.24
N ALA A 8 -8.06 9.25 17.61
CA ALA A 8 -6.96 8.69 16.80
C ALA A 8 -6.71 7.19 17.06
N SER A 9 -7.19 6.67 18.19
CA SER A 9 -7.18 5.24 18.53
C SER A 9 -8.39 4.52 17.93
N ALA A 10 -8.30 3.19 17.74
CA ALA A 10 -9.45 2.38 17.30
C ALA A 10 -10.70 2.58 18.18
N PRO A 11 -11.91 2.60 17.60
CA PRO A 11 -13.14 2.70 18.36
C PRO A 11 -13.40 1.43 19.16
N GLY A 12 -14.11 1.57 20.28
CA GLY A 12 -14.45 0.45 21.15
C GLY A 12 -14.01 0.68 22.60
N ARG A 13 -14.06 -0.39 23.40
CA ARG A 13 -13.63 -0.36 24.80
C ARG A 13 -12.14 -0.68 24.88
N ALA A 14 -11.37 0.22 25.49
CA ALA A 14 -9.93 0.04 25.68
C ALA A 14 -9.48 0.64 27.03
N GLY A 15 -8.28 0.26 27.48
CA GLY A 15 -7.66 0.89 28.66
C GLY A 15 -7.41 2.38 28.45
N VAL A 16 -6.98 2.75 27.25
CA VAL A 16 -6.70 4.13 26.84
C VAL A 16 -7.29 4.39 25.45
N ALA A 17 -7.86 5.58 25.24
CA ALA A 17 -8.20 6.13 23.94
C ALA A 17 -7.44 7.44 23.74
N VAL A 18 -6.99 7.69 22.50
CA VAL A 18 -6.27 8.92 22.14
C VAL A 18 -7.22 9.84 21.39
N ILE A 19 -7.40 11.06 21.89
CA ILE A 19 -8.09 12.14 21.16
C ILE A 19 -7.03 13.14 20.73
N ARG A 20 -6.91 13.35 19.42
CA ARG A 20 -5.94 14.26 18.82
C ARG A 20 -6.62 15.56 18.41
N ILE A 21 -5.94 16.68 18.66
CA ILE A 21 -6.34 18.03 18.27
C ILE A 21 -5.18 18.63 17.46
N SER A 22 -5.43 19.16 16.26
CA SER A 22 -4.42 19.78 15.39
C SER A 22 -4.90 21.13 14.88
N GLY A 23 -4.05 22.15 14.95
CA GLY A 23 -4.31 23.47 14.38
C GLY A 23 -4.01 24.62 15.35
N PRO A 24 -4.25 25.87 14.94
CA PRO A 24 -3.79 27.06 15.65
C PRO A 24 -4.38 27.22 17.06
N GLN A 25 -5.52 26.59 17.37
CA GLN A 25 -6.14 26.65 18.69
C GLN A 25 -5.81 25.46 19.61
N ALA A 26 -5.05 24.46 19.14
CA ALA A 26 -4.84 23.21 19.90
C ALA A 26 -4.34 23.45 21.34
N PHE A 27 -3.36 24.34 21.51
CA PHE A 27 -2.80 24.65 22.84
C PHE A 27 -3.74 25.50 23.70
N ALA A 28 -4.49 26.42 23.10
CA ALA A 28 -5.47 27.23 23.80
C ALA A 28 -6.66 26.39 24.32
N ILE A 29 -7.10 25.42 23.52
CA ILE A 29 -8.12 24.44 23.92
C ILE A 29 -7.61 23.59 25.08
N ALA A 30 -6.39 23.07 24.98
CA ALA A 30 -5.77 22.29 26.05
C ALA A 30 -5.65 23.09 27.36
N GLU A 31 -5.26 24.36 27.28
CA GLU A 31 -5.22 25.26 28.43
C GLU A 31 -6.59 25.44 29.08
N LYS A 32 -7.66 25.59 28.29
CA LYS A 32 -9.03 25.74 28.81
C LYS A 32 -9.53 24.48 29.51
N ILE A 33 -9.22 23.30 28.98
CA ILE A 33 -9.67 22.01 29.52
C ILE A 33 -8.88 21.62 30.78
N THR A 34 -7.58 21.92 30.82
CA THR A 34 -6.67 21.48 31.90
C THR A 34 -6.35 22.56 32.94
N GLY A 35 -6.66 23.83 32.64
CA GLY A 35 -6.38 25.00 33.47
C GLY A 35 -4.95 25.55 33.34
N GLN A 36 -4.06 24.89 32.60
CA GLN A 36 -2.69 25.35 32.37
C GLN A 36 -2.28 25.06 30.93
N ARG A 37 -1.62 26.01 30.29
CA ARG A 37 -1.07 25.79 28.95
C ARG A 37 0.01 24.71 28.99
N PRO A 38 -0.02 23.71 28.08
CA PRO A 38 1.02 22.69 28.01
C PRO A 38 2.35 23.31 27.57
N GLU A 39 3.44 22.98 28.27
CA GLU A 39 4.78 23.22 27.75
C GLU A 39 5.04 22.17 26.66
N GLY A 40 5.63 22.58 25.54
CA GLY A 40 5.79 21.72 24.37
C GLY A 40 6.69 20.52 24.63
N ARG A 41 6.32 19.34 24.10
CA ARG A 41 7.08 18.07 24.22
C ARG A 41 7.21 17.52 25.64
N GLU A 42 6.28 17.87 26.52
CA GLU A 42 6.18 17.28 27.85
C GLU A 42 4.99 16.32 27.96
N SER A 43 5.11 15.35 28.85
CA SER A 43 4.02 14.45 29.24
C SER A 43 3.51 14.85 30.62
N VAL A 44 2.26 15.30 30.72
CA VAL A 44 1.69 15.76 31.99
C VAL A 44 0.36 15.08 32.30
N LEU A 45 0.16 14.67 33.56
CA LEU A 45 -1.13 14.16 34.05
C LEU A 45 -1.99 15.34 34.49
N ARG A 46 -3.21 15.45 33.97
CA ARG A 46 -4.15 16.54 34.28
C ARG A 46 -5.58 16.03 34.36
N ASN A 47 -6.40 16.73 35.15
CA ASN A 47 -7.86 16.54 35.11
C ASN A 47 -8.39 17.32 33.90
N LEU A 48 -9.20 16.66 33.08
CA LEU A 48 -9.90 17.26 31.96
C LEU A 48 -11.26 17.75 32.45
N ARG A 49 -11.53 19.04 32.30
CA ARG A 49 -12.74 19.68 32.81
C ARG A 49 -13.65 20.14 31.68
N GLY A 50 -14.96 19.96 31.89
CA GLY A 50 -15.99 20.50 31.01
C GLY A 50 -16.27 21.98 31.27
N ALA A 51 -17.28 22.51 30.57
CA ALA A 51 -17.62 23.93 30.59
C ALA A 51 -18.08 24.43 31.98
N GLU A 52 -18.65 23.56 32.80
CA GLU A 52 -19.14 23.88 34.15
C GLU A 52 -18.09 23.55 35.24
N GLY A 53 -16.89 23.11 34.84
CA GLY A 53 -15.78 22.79 35.73
C GLY A 53 -15.80 21.36 36.30
N GLU A 54 -16.80 20.57 35.94
CA GLU A 54 -16.91 19.15 36.23
C GLU A 54 -15.74 18.38 35.62
N VAL A 55 -15.22 17.38 36.35
CA VAL A 55 -14.14 16.53 35.83
C VAL A 55 -14.77 15.47 34.93
N ILE A 56 -14.41 15.48 33.65
CA ILE A 56 -14.81 14.47 32.68
C ILE A 56 -13.92 13.23 32.83
N ASP A 57 -12.61 13.44 32.93
CA ASP A 57 -11.63 12.37 33.10
C ASP A 57 -10.30 12.92 33.68
N GLN A 58 -9.40 12.02 34.07
CA GLN A 58 -8.00 12.32 34.34
C GLN A 58 -7.13 11.60 33.30
N ALA A 59 -6.34 12.37 32.54
CA ALA A 59 -5.68 11.89 31.34
C ALA A 59 -4.22 12.35 31.26
N LEU A 60 -3.40 11.55 30.56
CA LEU A 60 -2.08 12.00 30.13
C LEU A 60 -2.23 12.90 28.92
N LEU A 61 -1.53 14.03 28.94
CA LEU A 61 -1.48 15.00 27.86
C LEU A 61 -0.10 14.96 27.21
N LEU A 62 -0.07 14.92 25.88
CA LEU A 62 1.13 15.15 25.08
C LEU A 62 0.92 16.38 24.19
N SER A 63 1.96 17.22 24.07
CA SER A 63 1.95 18.44 23.28
C SER A 63 3.10 18.44 22.26
N PHE A 64 2.81 18.83 21.04
CA PHE A 64 3.78 18.91 19.95
C PHE A 64 3.68 20.27 19.27
N PRO A 65 4.60 21.21 19.56
CA PRO A 65 4.61 22.51 18.88
C PRO A 65 4.96 22.35 17.40
N GLY A 66 4.25 23.08 16.54
CA GLY A 66 4.64 23.25 15.15
C GLY A 66 6.06 23.86 15.03
N PRO A 67 6.85 23.52 14.01
CA PRO A 67 6.55 22.62 12.90
C PRO A 67 6.87 21.14 13.21
N ASN A 68 7.16 20.78 14.46
CA ASN A 68 7.68 19.47 14.82
C ASN A 68 6.59 18.54 15.39
N SER A 69 5.54 18.36 14.62
CA SER A 69 4.39 17.51 14.90
C SER A 69 4.04 16.67 13.66
N PHE A 70 3.11 15.73 13.81
CA PHE A 70 2.66 14.88 12.69
C PHE A 70 2.10 15.71 11.52
N THR A 71 1.22 16.66 11.81
CA THR A 71 0.60 17.53 10.79
C THR A 71 1.48 18.71 10.41
N GLY A 72 2.53 19.02 11.16
CA GLY A 72 3.30 20.26 11.05
C GLY A 72 2.68 21.46 11.76
N GLU A 73 1.48 21.32 12.33
CA GLU A 73 0.80 22.35 13.14
C GLU A 73 1.05 22.15 14.64
N ASP A 74 0.49 23.00 15.49
CA ASP A 74 0.40 22.69 16.92
C ASP A 74 -0.56 21.50 17.12
N VAL A 75 -0.08 20.45 17.80
CA VAL A 75 -0.85 19.21 18.06
C VAL A 75 -0.89 18.91 19.55
N VAL A 76 -2.06 18.51 20.03
CA VAL A 76 -2.28 18.00 21.39
C VAL A 76 -2.92 16.63 21.32
N GLU A 77 -2.41 15.69 22.12
CA GLU A 77 -3.00 14.36 22.29
C GLU A 77 -3.44 14.15 23.74
N LEU A 78 -4.71 13.80 23.90
CA LEU A 78 -5.36 13.48 25.17
C LEU A 78 -5.48 11.96 25.27
N GLN A 79 -4.73 11.33 26.17
CA GLN A 79 -4.81 9.90 26.46
C GLN A 79 -5.81 9.67 27.60
N VAL A 80 -7.09 9.56 27.23
CA VAL A 80 -8.22 9.39 28.14
C VAL A 80 -8.49 7.91 28.38
N HIS A 81 -9.28 7.58 29.40
CA HIS A 81 -9.81 6.23 29.55
C HIS A 81 -10.71 5.86 28.37
N GLY A 82 -10.49 4.68 27.77
CA GLY A 82 -11.12 4.25 26.53
C GLY A 82 -12.58 3.79 26.67
N SER A 83 -13.39 4.45 27.48
CA SER A 83 -14.83 4.22 27.54
C SER A 83 -15.56 5.06 26.49
N ILE A 84 -16.58 4.49 25.87
CA ILE A 84 -17.41 5.17 24.85
C ILE A 84 -17.99 6.48 25.41
N ALA A 85 -18.36 6.50 26.69
CA ALA A 85 -18.92 7.68 27.35
C ALA A 85 -17.90 8.81 27.51
N VAL A 86 -16.68 8.52 27.96
CA VAL A 86 -15.60 9.51 28.11
C VAL A 86 -15.22 10.10 26.76
N VAL A 87 -14.99 9.25 25.75
CA VAL A 87 -14.64 9.72 24.40
C VAL A 87 -15.74 10.61 23.84
N ARG A 88 -17.02 10.21 23.95
CA ARG A 88 -18.15 11.03 23.49
C ARG A 88 -18.23 12.36 24.22
N ALA A 89 -18.07 12.38 25.55
CA ALA A 89 -18.10 13.61 26.34
C ALA A 89 -16.99 14.58 25.92
N MET A 90 -15.77 14.07 25.70
CA MET A 90 -14.66 14.88 25.23
C MET A 90 -14.87 15.42 23.81
N LEU A 91 -15.33 14.59 22.86
CA LEU A 91 -15.64 15.05 21.51
C LEU A 91 -16.76 16.10 21.51
N SER A 92 -17.80 15.92 22.33
CA SER A 92 -18.87 16.92 22.49
C SER A 92 -18.35 18.23 23.08
N LEU A 93 -17.46 18.18 24.07
CA LEU A 93 -16.82 19.37 24.65
C LEU A 93 -15.98 20.10 23.60
N LEU A 94 -15.16 19.36 22.83
CA LEU A 94 -14.30 19.95 21.80
C LEU A 94 -15.13 20.66 20.72
N SER A 95 -16.28 20.11 20.32
CA SER A 95 -17.21 20.75 19.37
C SER A 95 -17.78 22.10 19.84
N THR A 96 -17.63 22.48 21.12
CA THR A 96 -18.14 23.76 21.64
C THR A 96 -17.16 24.92 21.44
N PHE A 97 -15.89 24.65 21.10
CA PHE A 97 -14.89 25.67 20.91
C PHE A 97 -15.05 26.36 19.55
N PRO A 98 -14.85 27.69 19.45
CA PRO A 98 -15.01 28.42 18.20
C PRO A 98 -13.93 28.04 17.18
N GLU A 99 -14.29 27.97 15.89
CA GLU A 99 -13.37 27.60 14.79
C GLU A 99 -12.72 26.21 14.98
N THR A 100 -13.44 25.32 15.66
CA THR A 100 -13.08 23.91 15.80
C THR A 100 -14.12 23.02 15.15
N ARG A 101 -13.68 21.89 14.59
CA ARG A 101 -14.58 20.88 14.03
C ARG A 101 -13.99 19.47 14.14
N MET A 102 -14.84 18.47 13.95
CA MET A 102 -14.34 17.11 13.77
C MET A 102 -13.52 17.01 12.48
N ALA A 103 -12.43 16.25 12.56
CA ALA A 103 -11.61 15.92 11.40
C ALA A 103 -12.39 15.01 10.43
N GLU A 104 -12.18 15.22 9.14
CA GLU A 104 -12.59 14.29 8.10
C GLU A 104 -11.69 13.05 8.05
N ALA A 105 -12.08 12.03 7.28
CA ALA A 105 -11.26 10.84 7.07
C ALA A 105 -9.93 11.21 6.40
N GLY A 106 -8.80 10.76 6.96
CA GLY A 106 -7.46 11.03 6.42
C GLY A 106 -6.97 12.47 6.62
N GLU A 107 -7.74 13.36 7.26
CA GLU A 107 -7.43 14.80 7.25
C GLU A 107 -6.14 15.16 7.99
N PHE A 108 -5.76 14.44 9.05
CA PHE A 108 -4.49 14.74 9.72
C PHE A 108 -3.31 14.41 8.79
N THR A 109 -3.38 13.30 8.07
CA THR A 109 -2.37 12.91 7.09
C THR A 109 -2.38 13.83 5.87
N ARG A 110 -3.56 14.31 5.42
CA ARG A 110 -3.67 15.34 4.39
C ARG A 110 -2.95 16.63 4.79
N ARG A 111 -3.16 17.12 6.02
CA ARG A 111 -2.44 18.29 6.53
C ARG A 111 -0.94 18.05 6.65
N ALA A 112 -0.53 16.82 7.00
CA ALA A 112 0.89 16.44 7.01
C ALA A 112 1.51 16.54 5.60
N LEU A 113 0.79 16.12 4.55
CA LEU A 113 1.21 16.27 3.16
C LEU A 113 1.28 17.76 2.75
N GLU A 114 0.22 18.53 3.03
CA GLU A 114 0.15 19.97 2.71
C GLU A 114 1.25 20.80 3.40
N ASN A 115 1.66 20.38 4.61
CA ASN A 115 2.74 21.02 5.37
C ASN A 115 4.11 20.35 5.15
N GLU A 116 4.27 19.58 4.06
CA GLU A 116 5.53 18.96 3.62
C GLU A 116 6.19 18.05 4.67
N LYS A 117 5.39 17.42 5.54
CA LYS A 117 5.85 16.43 6.52
C LYS A 117 6.00 15.05 5.94
N LEU A 118 5.16 14.74 4.96
CA LEU A 118 5.14 13.49 4.21
C LEU A 118 4.98 13.84 2.73
N ASP A 119 5.62 13.08 1.85
CA ASP A 119 5.26 13.05 0.43
C ASP A 119 4.10 12.06 0.18
N LEU A 120 3.53 12.06 -1.03
CA LEU A 120 2.37 11.21 -1.33
C LEU A 120 2.70 9.71 -1.24
N ALA A 121 3.91 9.30 -1.61
CA ALA A 121 4.33 7.91 -1.47
C ALA A 121 4.43 7.51 0.01
N GLN A 122 4.90 8.40 0.89
CA GLN A 122 4.92 8.16 2.33
C GLN A 122 3.51 8.09 2.93
N VAL A 123 2.56 8.89 2.44
CA VAL A 123 1.14 8.79 2.83
C VAL A 123 0.59 7.39 2.49
N GLU A 124 0.82 6.91 1.26
CA GLU A 124 0.44 5.56 0.86
C GLU A 124 1.16 4.48 1.70
N GLY A 125 2.45 4.67 1.97
CA GLY A 125 3.21 3.77 2.85
C GLY A 125 2.69 3.75 4.29
N LEU A 126 2.11 4.85 4.79
CA LEU A 126 1.43 4.89 6.09
C LEU A 126 0.13 4.08 6.06
N ALA A 127 -0.67 4.20 5.00
CA ALA A 127 -1.88 3.39 4.81
C ALA A 127 -1.53 1.90 4.82
N ASP A 128 -0.57 1.51 3.97
CA ASP A 128 -0.10 0.13 3.83
C ASP A 128 0.41 -0.43 5.18
N LEU A 129 1.04 0.41 6.01
CA LEU A 129 1.55 -0.01 7.32
C LEU A 129 0.44 -0.28 8.32
N ILE A 130 -0.65 0.48 8.24
CA ILE A 130 -1.82 0.32 9.12
C ILE A 130 -2.61 -0.94 8.74
N GLU A 131 -2.69 -1.24 7.45
CA GLU A 131 -3.40 -2.41 6.91
C GLU A 131 -2.56 -3.69 6.92
N ALA A 132 -1.25 -3.60 7.15
CA ALA A 132 -0.35 -4.75 7.11
C ALA A 132 -0.78 -5.87 8.08
N GLU A 133 -1.07 -7.05 7.53
CA GLU A 133 -1.42 -8.26 8.28
C GLU A 133 -0.22 -9.20 8.47
N THR A 134 0.83 -9.02 7.66
CA THR A 134 2.02 -9.87 7.63
C THR A 134 3.32 -9.08 7.82
N GLU A 135 4.37 -9.78 8.24
CA GLU A 135 5.69 -9.15 8.48
C GLU A 135 6.32 -8.60 7.18
N ALA A 136 6.08 -9.21 6.02
CA ALA A 136 6.56 -8.67 4.75
C ALA A 136 5.86 -7.37 4.37
N GLN A 137 4.52 -7.29 4.51
CA GLN A 137 3.76 -6.05 4.32
C GLN A 137 4.29 -4.94 5.23
N ARG A 138 4.46 -5.23 6.53
CA ARG A 138 4.97 -4.26 7.50
C ARG A 138 6.35 -3.73 7.12
N LYS A 139 7.29 -4.61 6.76
CA LYS A 139 8.66 -4.21 6.35
C LYS A 139 8.64 -3.37 5.08
N GLN A 140 7.82 -3.75 4.10
CA GLN A 140 7.70 -3.01 2.85
C GLN A 140 7.11 -1.62 3.07
N ALA A 141 5.98 -1.53 3.78
CA ALA A 141 5.32 -0.27 4.09
C ALA A 141 6.26 0.68 4.85
N LEU A 142 7.04 0.19 5.82
CA LEU A 142 8.06 1.00 6.50
C LEU A 142 9.17 1.53 5.59
N ARG A 143 9.60 0.76 4.58
CA ARG A 143 10.61 1.23 3.61
C ARG A 143 10.07 2.36 2.73
N VAL A 144 8.79 2.30 2.36
CA VAL A 144 8.11 3.37 1.62
C VAL A 144 7.92 4.59 2.52
N LEU A 145 7.34 4.40 3.71
CA LEU A 145 7.09 5.45 4.70
C LEU A 145 8.35 6.21 5.14
N SER A 146 9.51 5.55 5.16
CA SER A 146 10.79 6.19 5.49
C SER A 146 11.32 7.15 4.40
N GLY A 147 10.61 7.31 3.29
CA GLY A 147 10.93 8.30 2.24
C GLY A 147 12.02 7.85 1.27
N HIS A 148 12.41 6.58 1.27
CA HIS A 148 13.43 6.07 0.35
C HIS A 148 13.00 6.19 -1.12
N LEU A 149 11.71 5.98 -1.42
CA LEU A 149 11.19 6.16 -2.78
C LEU A 149 11.27 7.64 -3.20
N GLY A 150 10.80 8.56 -2.35
CA GLY A 150 10.89 10.00 -2.61
C GLY A 150 12.33 10.48 -2.80
N ALA A 151 13.29 9.98 -2.01
CA ALA A 151 14.71 10.29 -2.17
C ALA A 151 15.26 9.85 -3.53
N ARG A 152 14.94 8.63 -3.98
CA ARG A 152 15.37 8.14 -5.31
C ARG A 152 14.74 8.94 -6.43
N VAL A 153 13.46 9.29 -6.30
CA VAL A 153 12.76 10.14 -7.27
C VAL A 153 13.41 11.51 -7.37
N GLU A 154 13.81 12.11 -6.24
CA GLU A 154 14.52 13.38 -6.24
C GLU A 154 15.91 13.28 -6.90
N ASP A 155 16.64 12.18 -6.70
CA ASP A 155 17.92 11.95 -7.36
C ASP A 155 17.78 11.82 -8.88
N TRP A 156 16.80 11.03 -9.36
CA TRP A 156 16.49 10.95 -10.79
C TRP A 156 16.07 12.30 -11.35
N ARG A 157 15.21 13.03 -10.62
CA ARG A 157 14.74 14.35 -11.02
C ARG A 157 15.90 15.34 -11.19
N LYS A 158 16.86 15.36 -10.26
CA LYS A 158 18.06 16.21 -10.36
C LYS A 158 18.89 15.88 -11.60
N ASP A 159 19.10 14.59 -11.88
CA ASP A 159 19.84 14.14 -13.07
C ASP A 159 19.14 14.55 -14.37
N LEU A 160 17.80 14.43 -14.43
CA LEU A 160 17.02 14.85 -15.60
C LEU A 160 16.97 16.37 -15.78
N ILE A 161 16.86 17.15 -14.69
CA ILE A 161 16.94 18.61 -14.74
C ILE A 161 18.33 19.04 -15.25
N ARG A 162 19.39 18.38 -14.80
CA ARG A 162 20.75 18.63 -15.30
C ARG A 162 20.86 18.36 -16.79
N ALA A 163 20.34 17.23 -17.27
CA ALA A 163 20.32 16.90 -18.69
C ALA A 163 19.54 17.94 -19.50
N ALA A 164 18.34 18.33 -19.03
CA ALA A 164 17.51 19.35 -19.69
C ALA A 164 18.23 20.70 -19.77
N ALA A 165 18.88 21.14 -18.69
CA ALA A 165 19.63 22.40 -18.65
C ALA A 165 20.82 22.42 -19.63
N LEU A 166 21.50 21.28 -19.83
CA LEU A 166 22.59 21.16 -20.81
C LEU A 166 22.08 21.28 -22.26
N LEU A 167 20.94 20.64 -22.55
CA LEU A 167 20.29 20.78 -23.86
C LEU A 167 19.80 22.21 -24.10
N GLU A 168 19.15 22.84 -23.12
CA GLU A 168 18.70 24.23 -23.20
C GLU A 168 19.86 25.20 -23.43
N ALA A 169 20.99 25.03 -22.73
CA ALA A 169 22.19 25.82 -22.98
C ALA A 169 22.71 25.64 -24.42
N THR A 170 22.64 24.43 -24.99
CA THR A 170 23.07 24.21 -26.37
C THR A 170 22.16 24.92 -27.38
N ILE A 171 20.87 25.01 -27.09
CA ILE A 171 19.88 25.72 -27.93
C ILE A 171 20.12 27.23 -27.87
N ASP A 172 20.26 27.79 -26.67
CA ASP A 172 20.38 29.24 -26.45
C ASP A 172 21.69 29.82 -27.04
N PHE A 173 22.74 28.99 -27.15
CA PHE A 173 24.06 29.39 -27.64
C PHE A 173 24.43 28.77 -29.00
N ALA A 174 23.46 28.26 -29.77
CA ALA A 174 23.70 27.59 -31.06
C ALA A 174 24.40 28.49 -32.12
N ASP A 175 24.23 29.82 -32.02
CA ASP A 175 24.84 30.81 -32.92
C ASP A 175 26.20 31.35 -32.41
N GLU A 176 26.61 30.98 -31.20
CA GLU A 176 27.89 31.37 -30.60
C GLU A 176 28.93 30.24 -30.79
N GLU A 177 30.21 30.57 -30.93
CA GLU A 177 31.31 29.57 -30.97
C GLU A 177 31.52 28.94 -29.57
N VAL A 178 30.50 28.27 -29.00
CA VAL A 178 30.62 27.59 -27.72
C VAL A 178 31.21 26.19 -27.93
N PRO A 179 32.39 25.89 -27.37
CA PRO A 179 33.10 24.65 -27.62
C PRO A 179 32.96 23.68 -26.43
N VAL A 180 31.80 23.07 -26.23
CA VAL A 180 31.71 21.83 -25.42
C VAL A 180 30.57 20.97 -25.96
N ASP A 181 30.92 19.79 -26.48
CA ASP A 181 29.94 18.74 -26.78
C ASP A 181 29.33 18.24 -25.45
N VAL A 182 28.09 18.61 -25.17
CA VAL A 182 27.35 18.22 -23.96
C VAL A 182 26.70 16.85 -24.08
N THR A 183 26.59 16.32 -25.30
CA THR A 183 25.89 15.06 -25.59
C THR A 183 26.42 13.88 -24.77
N PRO A 184 27.74 13.70 -24.54
CA PRO A 184 28.25 12.62 -23.70
C PRO A 184 27.78 12.69 -22.23
N GLU A 185 27.65 13.89 -21.66
CA GLU A 185 27.14 14.06 -20.29
C GLU A 185 25.64 13.76 -20.23
N VAL A 186 24.88 14.26 -21.20
CA VAL A 186 23.44 14.00 -21.33
C VAL A 186 23.19 12.50 -21.47
N ASP A 187 23.83 11.82 -22.43
CA ASP A 187 23.67 10.39 -22.67
C ASP A 187 23.98 9.54 -21.44
N ALA A 188 25.03 9.92 -20.68
CA ALA A 188 25.40 9.24 -19.46
C ALA A 188 24.32 9.37 -18.37
N LEU A 189 23.74 10.55 -18.19
CA LEU A 189 22.66 10.81 -17.24
C LEU A 189 21.39 10.04 -17.63
N LEU A 190 20.97 10.13 -18.90
CA LEU A 190 19.77 9.45 -19.40
C LEU A 190 19.90 7.92 -19.29
N THR A 191 21.05 7.37 -19.69
CA THR A 191 21.33 5.92 -19.58
C THR A 191 21.27 5.44 -18.13
N LYS A 192 21.85 6.21 -17.20
CA LYS A 192 21.83 5.90 -15.77
C LYS A 192 20.39 5.89 -15.25
N VAL A 193 19.67 6.99 -15.44
CA VAL A 193 18.30 7.15 -14.93
C VAL A 193 17.36 6.11 -15.56
N GLY A 194 17.41 5.94 -16.89
CA GLY A 194 16.59 4.97 -17.60
C GLY A 194 16.78 3.54 -17.10
N LYS A 195 18.03 3.12 -16.85
CA LYS A 195 18.32 1.80 -16.30
C LYS A 195 17.76 1.61 -14.88
N GLU A 196 17.88 2.64 -14.04
CA GLU A 196 17.37 2.58 -12.67
C GLU A 196 15.84 2.58 -12.61
N LEU A 197 15.18 3.40 -13.44
CA LEU A 197 13.72 3.43 -13.56
C LEU A 197 13.17 2.10 -14.07
N GLN A 198 13.79 1.50 -15.10
CA GLN A 198 13.39 0.19 -15.60
C GLN A 198 13.56 -0.91 -14.55
N ALA A 199 14.64 -0.86 -13.77
CA ALA A 199 14.85 -1.81 -12.68
C ALA A 199 13.78 -1.67 -11.59
N GLU A 200 13.41 -0.43 -11.25
CA GLU A 200 12.35 -0.14 -10.29
C GLU A 200 10.98 -0.61 -10.79
N ALA A 201 10.60 -0.23 -12.01
CA ALA A 201 9.32 -0.59 -12.62
C ALA A 201 9.13 -2.12 -12.73
N ARG A 202 10.20 -2.86 -13.06
CA ARG A 202 10.17 -4.34 -13.06
C ARG A 202 9.97 -4.94 -11.67
N GLY A 203 10.43 -4.25 -10.62
CA GLY A 203 10.26 -4.67 -9.22
C GLY A 203 8.86 -4.41 -8.68
N THR A 204 8.05 -3.57 -9.33
CA THR A 204 6.74 -3.12 -8.84
C THR A 204 5.75 -4.26 -8.71
N TYR A 205 5.68 -5.19 -9.67
CA TYR A 205 4.72 -6.30 -9.62
C TYR A 205 4.88 -7.15 -8.34
N VAL A 206 6.13 -7.50 -8.01
CA VAL A 206 6.42 -8.29 -6.81
C VAL A 206 6.10 -7.49 -5.53
N ALA A 207 6.43 -6.20 -5.51
CA ALA A 207 6.12 -5.33 -4.38
C ALA A 207 4.60 -5.15 -4.22
N GLU A 208 3.86 -5.02 -5.31
CA GLU A 208 2.39 -4.97 -5.31
C GLU A 208 1.81 -6.25 -4.71
N ARG A 209 2.31 -7.44 -5.09
CA ARG A 209 1.86 -8.72 -4.51
C ARG A 209 2.19 -8.86 -3.04
N VAL A 210 3.33 -8.35 -2.58
CA VAL A 210 3.63 -8.29 -1.16
C VAL A 210 2.70 -7.34 -0.42
N ARG A 211 2.21 -6.25 -1.05
CA ARG A 211 1.21 -5.35 -0.44
C ARG A 211 -0.19 -5.99 -0.43
N ASN A 212 -0.70 -6.39 -1.59
CA ASN A 212 -2.08 -6.84 -1.77
C ASN A 212 -2.33 -8.29 -1.31
N GLY A 213 -1.30 -9.13 -1.32
CA GLY A 213 -1.44 -10.57 -1.21
C GLY A 213 -1.13 -11.28 -2.53
N PHE A 214 -0.40 -12.39 -2.43
CA PHE A 214 -0.27 -13.35 -3.52
C PHE A 214 -1.55 -14.16 -3.66
N GLU A 215 -2.03 -14.35 -4.88
CA GLU A 215 -3.17 -15.23 -5.15
C GLU A 215 -2.69 -16.63 -5.53
N VAL A 216 -3.23 -17.64 -4.86
CA VAL A 216 -2.93 -19.04 -5.12
C VAL A 216 -4.23 -19.77 -5.48
N ALA A 217 -4.37 -20.18 -6.73
CA ALA A 217 -5.57 -20.87 -7.20
C ALA A 217 -5.48 -22.38 -6.96
N ILE A 218 -6.48 -22.95 -6.29
CA ILE A 218 -6.59 -24.42 -6.13
C ILE A 218 -7.47 -24.96 -7.24
N ILE A 219 -6.89 -25.66 -8.21
CA ILE A 219 -7.52 -26.19 -9.42
C ILE A 219 -7.67 -27.70 -9.31
N GLY A 220 -8.76 -28.25 -9.81
CA GLY A 220 -8.98 -29.70 -9.85
C GLY A 220 -10.38 -30.03 -10.34
N ALA A 221 -10.63 -31.31 -10.63
CA ALA A 221 -11.95 -31.75 -11.08
C ALA A 221 -13.05 -31.51 -10.03
N PRO A 222 -14.34 -31.58 -10.42
CA PRO A 222 -15.45 -31.65 -9.48
C PRO A 222 -15.23 -32.78 -8.45
N ASN A 223 -15.48 -32.50 -7.17
CA ASN A 223 -15.29 -33.46 -6.07
C ASN A 223 -13.83 -33.93 -5.82
N ALA A 224 -12.82 -33.24 -6.35
CA ALA A 224 -11.41 -33.49 -6.04
C ALA A 224 -11.04 -33.21 -4.57
N GLY A 225 -11.92 -32.55 -3.80
CA GLY A 225 -11.68 -32.23 -2.39
C GLY A 225 -11.12 -30.82 -2.14
N LYS A 226 -11.26 -29.90 -3.12
CA LYS A 226 -10.81 -28.50 -3.03
C LYS A 226 -11.34 -27.76 -1.80
N SER A 227 -12.66 -27.70 -1.63
CA SER A 227 -13.28 -27.02 -0.49
C SER A 227 -12.95 -27.70 0.85
N THR A 228 -12.73 -29.02 0.86
CA THR A 228 -12.24 -29.72 2.06
C THR A 228 -10.80 -29.31 2.40
N LEU A 229 -9.93 -29.16 1.41
CA LEU A 229 -8.57 -28.65 1.60
C LEU A 229 -8.57 -27.21 2.09
N LEU A 230 -9.40 -26.33 1.50
CA LEU A 230 -9.51 -24.93 1.93
C LEU A 230 -10.00 -24.80 3.38
N ASN A 231 -11.02 -25.56 3.76
CA ASN A 231 -11.49 -25.57 5.15
C ASN A 231 -10.40 -26.07 6.11
N ALA A 232 -9.62 -27.07 5.70
CA ALA A 232 -8.49 -27.55 6.50
C ALA A 232 -7.36 -26.53 6.60
N LEU A 233 -7.17 -25.68 5.59
CA LEU A 233 -6.20 -24.58 5.59
C LEU A 233 -6.69 -23.39 6.42
N ALA A 234 -7.99 -23.06 6.33
CA ALA A 234 -8.63 -22.00 7.11
C ALA A 234 -8.67 -22.30 8.62
N GLY A 235 -8.74 -23.59 8.99
CA GLY A 235 -8.73 -24.02 10.39
C GLY A 235 -7.35 -24.07 11.06
N ARG A 236 -6.29 -23.56 10.42
CA ARG A 236 -4.92 -23.53 10.96
C ARG A 236 -4.55 -22.16 11.51
N ASP A 237 -3.60 -22.13 12.44
CA ASP A 237 -3.07 -20.90 13.07
C ASP A 237 -2.48 -19.88 12.07
N ALA A 238 -2.12 -20.33 10.87
CA ALA A 238 -1.60 -19.47 9.79
C ALA A 238 -2.71 -18.69 9.05
N ALA A 239 -3.99 -18.97 9.29
CA ALA A 239 -5.08 -18.22 8.68
C ALA A 239 -5.20 -16.84 9.33
N ILE A 240 -5.22 -15.80 8.51
CA ILE A 240 -5.48 -14.44 8.99
C ILE A 240 -7.00 -14.33 9.17
N THR A 241 -7.45 -14.17 10.41
CA THR A 241 -8.88 -14.05 10.71
C THR A 241 -9.39 -12.73 10.13
N SER A 242 -10.09 -12.78 9.00
CA SER A 242 -10.89 -11.66 8.50
C SER A 242 -12.36 -12.05 8.58
N GLU A 243 -13.02 -11.72 9.69
CA GLU A 243 -14.48 -11.72 9.80
C GLU A 243 -15.05 -10.48 9.09
N ILE A 244 -14.90 -10.40 7.76
CA ILE A 244 -15.75 -9.49 6.97
C ILE A 244 -16.89 -10.34 6.43
N ALA A 245 -17.92 -10.47 7.27
CA ALA A 245 -19.19 -11.05 6.88
C ALA A 245 -19.86 -10.14 5.83
N GLY A 246 -19.75 -10.47 4.55
CA GLY A 246 -20.59 -9.83 3.54
C GLY A 246 -20.07 -9.73 2.11
N THR A 247 -19.80 -10.84 1.43
CA THR A 247 -20.14 -10.94 0.00
C THR A 247 -20.68 -12.33 -0.29
N THR A 248 -21.97 -12.36 -0.57
CA THR A 248 -22.76 -13.56 -0.85
C THR A 248 -22.33 -14.24 -2.15
N ARG A 249 -22.11 -15.56 -2.08
CA ARG A 249 -22.14 -16.57 -3.18
C ARG A 249 -20.94 -16.69 -4.14
N ASP A 250 -19.90 -15.89 -4.01
CA ASP A 250 -18.67 -16.01 -4.81
C ASP A 250 -17.57 -16.80 -4.07
N VAL A 251 -16.57 -17.27 -4.83
CA VAL A 251 -15.38 -18.06 -4.46
C VAL A 251 -15.03 -17.98 -2.96
N ILE A 252 -14.95 -19.14 -2.29
CA ILE A 252 -14.42 -19.20 -0.92
C ILE A 252 -12.95 -18.78 -0.98
N GLU A 253 -12.63 -17.63 -0.40
CA GLU A 253 -11.28 -17.11 -0.26
C GLU A 253 -10.77 -17.37 1.16
N VAL A 254 -9.54 -17.88 1.26
CA VAL A 254 -8.87 -18.07 2.56
C VAL A 254 -7.58 -17.25 2.56
N ARG A 255 -7.54 -16.22 3.42
CA ARG A 255 -6.34 -15.39 3.63
C ARG A 255 -5.43 -16.03 4.67
N MET A 256 -4.14 -16.07 4.39
CA MET A 256 -3.13 -16.73 5.22
C MET A 256 -1.82 -15.94 5.27
N ASP A 257 -1.12 -16.04 6.39
CA ASP A 257 0.30 -15.69 6.50
C ASP A 257 1.14 -16.95 6.23
N LEU A 258 1.79 -17.00 5.07
CA LEU A 258 2.70 -18.08 4.71
C LEU A 258 4.16 -17.63 4.76
N GLY A 259 4.78 -17.80 5.93
CA GLY A 259 6.20 -17.48 6.11
C GLY A 259 6.49 -15.99 6.08
N GLY A 260 5.55 -15.16 6.54
CA GLY A 260 5.59 -13.71 6.52
C GLY A 260 5.00 -13.09 5.26
N LEU A 261 4.52 -13.87 4.29
CA LEU A 261 3.92 -13.40 3.05
C LEU A 261 2.38 -13.48 3.12
N PRO A 262 1.65 -12.45 2.68
CA PRO A 262 0.20 -12.50 2.58
C PRO A 262 -0.20 -13.36 1.38
N VAL A 263 -1.05 -14.36 1.61
CA VAL A 263 -1.51 -15.29 0.57
C VAL A 263 -3.01 -15.48 0.64
N THR A 264 -3.69 -15.30 -0.48
CA THR A 264 -5.12 -15.59 -0.65
C THR A 264 -5.28 -16.86 -1.48
N LEU A 265 -5.82 -17.91 -0.87
CA LEU A 265 -6.17 -19.14 -1.56
C LEU A 265 -7.56 -19.04 -2.17
N LEU A 266 -7.67 -19.35 -3.45
CA LEU A 266 -8.92 -19.26 -4.22
C LEU A 266 -9.53 -20.65 -4.46
N ASP A 267 -10.80 -20.85 -4.09
CA ASP A 267 -11.56 -22.04 -4.50
C ASP A 267 -12.03 -21.93 -5.95
N THR A 268 -11.53 -22.81 -6.82
CA THR A 268 -12.08 -22.95 -8.17
C THR A 268 -13.26 -23.95 -8.23
N ALA A 269 -13.88 -24.30 -7.10
CA ALA A 269 -15.01 -25.26 -7.04
C ALA A 269 -16.17 -24.95 -7.99
N GLY A 270 -16.27 -23.72 -8.49
CA GLY A 270 -17.21 -23.32 -9.52
C GLY A 270 -16.91 -23.84 -10.93
N LEU A 271 -15.73 -24.40 -11.23
CA LEU A 271 -15.42 -24.89 -12.59
C LEU A 271 -16.24 -26.12 -12.99
N ARG A 272 -17.49 -25.93 -13.40
CA ARG A 272 -18.40 -26.94 -13.94
C ARG A 272 -18.89 -26.47 -15.32
N ASP A 273 -19.50 -27.36 -16.10
CA ASP A 273 -20.38 -26.90 -17.18
C ASP A 273 -21.77 -26.74 -16.58
N SER A 274 -22.35 -25.54 -16.65
CA SER A 274 -23.73 -25.27 -16.22
C SER A 274 -24.53 -24.68 -17.39
N ASP A 275 -25.77 -25.14 -17.53
CA ASP A 275 -26.73 -24.63 -18.53
C ASP A 275 -27.34 -23.28 -18.13
N ASP A 276 -27.06 -22.78 -16.91
CA ASP A 276 -27.47 -21.44 -16.46
C ASP A 276 -26.46 -20.39 -16.90
N LYS A 277 -26.92 -19.41 -17.69
CA LYS A 277 -26.10 -18.31 -18.22
C LYS A 277 -25.42 -17.48 -17.14
N ILE A 278 -26.00 -17.38 -15.94
CA ILE A 278 -25.40 -16.64 -14.83
C ILE A 278 -24.26 -17.44 -14.21
N GLU A 279 -24.44 -18.76 -14.07
CA GLU A 279 -23.41 -19.64 -13.54
C GLU A 279 -22.23 -19.71 -14.51
N ALA A 280 -22.47 -19.88 -15.82
CA ALA A 280 -21.42 -19.89 -16.84
C ALA A 280 -20.48 -18.66 -16.81
N ILE A 281 -21.01 -17.45 -16.56
CA ILE A 281 -20.19 -16.23 -16.40
C ILE A 281 -19.32 -16.29 -15.14
N GLY A 282 -19.84 -16.86 -14.05
CA GLY A 282 -19.06 -17.09 -12.82
C GLY A 282 -17.93 -18.09 -13.02
N ILE A 283 -18.15 -19.10 -13.87
CA ILE A 283 -17.16 -20.13 -14.24
C ILE A 283 -16.04 -19.52 -15.05
N GLU A 284 -16.38 -18.76 -16.09
CA GLU A 284 -15.42 -18.06 -16.94
C GLU A 284 -14.55 -17.11 -16.12
N ARG A 285 -15.15 -16.31 -15.23
CA ARG A 285 -14.42 -15.43 -14.31
C ARG A 285 -13.49 -16.20 -13.35
N ALA A 286 -13.93 -17.34 -12.83
CA ALA A 286 -13.09 -18.17 -11.97
C ALA A 286 -11.90 -18.77 -12.75
N ILE A 287 -12.08 -19.15 -14.02
CA ILE A 287 -10.99 -19.59 -14.90
C ILE A 287 -10.01 -18.45 -15.14
N GLU A 288 -10.48 -17.26 -15.50
CA GLU A 288 -9.63 -16.10 -15.76
C GLU A 288 -8.82 -15.72 -14.53
N ARG A 289 -9.45 -15.66 -13.36
CA ARG A 289 -8.75 -15.38 -12.10
C ARG A 289 -7.76 -16.49 -11.74
N ALA A 290 -8.10 -17.76 -11.96
CA ALA A 290 -7.17 -18.86 -11.73
C ALA A 290 -5.96 -18.84 -12.70
N LYS A 291 -6.15 -18.35 -13.93
CA LYS A 291 -5.06 -18.12 -14.90
C LYS A 291 -4.20 -16.92 -14.52
N ALA A 292 -4.79 -15.89 -13.92
CA ALA A 292 -4.11 -14.69 -13.45
C ALA A 292 -3.45 -14.85 -12.06
N ALA A 293 -3.71 -15.96 -11.37
CA ALA A 293 -3.15 -16.26 -10.06
C ALA A 293 -1.61 -16.37 -10.12
N ASP A 294 -0.95 -15.97 -9.04
CA ASP A 294 0.52 -15.95 -8.96
C ASP A 294 1.13 -17.35 -8.86
N LEU A 295 0.32 -18.33 -8.45
CA LEU A 295 0.65 -19.74 -8.41
C LEU A 295 -0.62 -20.59 -8.51
N ARG A 296 -0.55 -21.70 -9.24
CA ARG A 296 -1.65 -22.68 -9.30
C ARG A 296 -1.26 -23.97 -8.60
N VAL A 297 -2.20 -24.51 -7.82
CA VAL A 297 -2.09 -25.80 -7.13
C VAL A 297 -3.13 -26.74 -7.72
N PHE A 298 -2.69 -27.76 -8.43
CA PHE A 298 -3.53 -28.77 -9.05
C PHE A 298 -3.77 -29.97 -8.13
N LEU A 299 -5.03 -30.27 -7.88
CA LEU A 299 -5.52 -31.50 -7.25
C LEU A 299 -6.01 -32.44 -8.36
N ALA A 300 -5.15 -33.38 -8.78
CA ALA A 300 -5.46 -34.29 -9.88
C ALA A 300 -4.97 -35.72 -9.63
N ALA A 301 -5.79 -36.70 -10.03
CA ALA A 301 -5.36 -38.08 -10.20
C ALA A 301 -4.60 -38.29 -11.54
N PRO A 302 -3.76 -39.34 -11.69
CA PRO A 302 -2.88 -39.53 -12.86
C PRO A 302 -3.58 -39.53 -14.23
N ASP A 303 -4.85 -39.93 -14.29
CA ASP A 303 -5.64 -40.06 -15.53
C ASP A 303 -6.83 -39.08 -15.59
N GLU A 304 -6.83 -38.06 -14.74
CA GLU A 304 -7.94 -37.11 -14.62
C GLU A 304 -7.81 -35.97 -15.64
N THR A 305 -8.87 -35.76 -16.44
CA THR A 305 -8.88 -34.66 -17.42
C THR A 305 -9.19 -33.34 -16.70
N LEU A 306 -8.28 -32.38 -16.84
CA LEU A 306 -8.41 -31.04 -16.26
C LEU A 306 -8.85 -30.04 -17.32
N MET A 307 -9.65 -29.06 -16.93
CA MET A 307 -10.06 -27.94 -17.81
C MET A 307 -8.90 -27.02 -18.18
N ILE A 308 -7.86 -26.98 -17.33
CA ILE A 308 -6.63 -26.22 -17.54
C ILE A 308 -5.47 -27.21 -17.40
N ALA A 309 -4.57 -27.24 -18.37
CA ALA A 309 -3.37 -28.07 -18.29
C ALA A 309 -2.36 -27.44 -17.33
N PRO A 310 -1.69 -28.23 -16.47
CA PRO A 310 -0.59 -27.73 -15.64
C PRO A 310 0.59 -27.25 -16.50
N GLU A 311 1.19 -26.15 -16.11
CA GLU A 311 2.44 -25.61 -16.64
C GLU A 311 3.64 -25.97 -15.74
N PRO A 312 4.89 -25.77 -16.18
CA PRO A 312 6.08 -26.19 -15.43
C PRO A 312 6.21 -25.60 -14.01
N ASP A 313 5.71 -24.39 -13.78
CA ASP A 313 5.79 -23.69 -12.48
C ASP A 313 4.64 -24.04 -11.53
N ASP A 314 3.69 -24.87 -11.97
CA ASP A 314 2.53 -25.25 -11.16
C ASP A 314 2.84 -26.37 -10.17
N ILE A 315 2.16 -26.35 -9.03
CA ILE A 315 2.26 -27.40 -8.03
C ILE A 315 1.18 -28.45 -8.29
N VAL A 316 1.56 -29.64 -8.72
CA VAL A 316 0.63 -30.78 -8.86
C VAL A 316 0.74 -31.69 -7.64
N VAL A 317 -0.40 -32.01 -7.03
CA VAL A 317 -0.53 -32.93 -5.88
C VAL A 317 -1.71 -33.88 -6.06
N ARG A 318 -1.61 -35.09 -5.51
CA ARG A 318 -2.65 -36.12 -5.62
C ARG A 318 -3.66 -35.99 -4.48
N PRO A 319 -4.96 -35.82 -4.74
CA PRO A 319 -5.95 -35.69 -3.69
C PRO A 319 -6.30 -37.03 -3.04
N LYS A 320 -7.03 -36.99 -1.92
CA LYS A 320 -7.62 -38.16 -1.23
C LYS A 320 -6.60 -39.26 -0.90
N ALA A 321 -5.43 -38.86 -0.39
CA ALA A 321 -4.38 -39.79 0.04
C ALA A 321 -4.86 -40.81 1.09
N ASP A 322 -5.85 -40.42 1.91
CA ASP A 322 -6.49 -41.27 2.91
C ASP A 322 -7.23 -42.48 2.32
N LEU A 323 -7.66 -42.40 1.06
CA LEU A 323 -8.39 -43.48 0.36
C LEU A 323 -7.49 -44.28 -0.58
N THR A 324 -6.47 -43.63 -1.15
CA THR A 324 -5.64 -44.23 -2.21
C THR A 324 -4.40 -44.92 -1.67
N GLY A 325 -4.03 -44.70 -0.40
CA GLY A 325 -2.84 -45.28 0.21
C GLY A 325 -1.52 -44.80 -0.41
N ILE A 326 -1.59 -43.76 -1.25
CA ILE A 326 -0.44 -43.12 -1.87
C ILE A 326 0.26 -42.33 -0.76
N GLY A 327 1.50 -42.73 -0.42
CA GLY A 327 2.36 -42.11 0.60
C GLY A 327 2.78 -40.67 0.28
N GLU A 328 4.05 -40.31 0.55
CA GLU A 328 4.70 -38.97 0.55
C GLU A 328 4.38 -37.95 -0.57
N SER A 329 3.54 -38.26 -1.57
CA SER A 329 3.14 -37.34 -2.66
C SER A 329 1.62 -37.05 -2.72
N GLY A 330 0.83 -37.62 -1.82
CA GLY A 330 -0.61 -37.41 -1.72
C GLY A 330 -0.98 -36.42 -0.61
N ILE A 331 -2.08 -35.70 -0.82
CA ILE A 331 -2.69 -34.83 0.19
C ILE A 331 -4.08 -35.36 0.60
N SER A 332 -4.46 -35.11 1.85
CA SER A 332 -5.84 -35.30 2.30
C SER A 332 -6.30 -34.11 3.13
N GLY A 333 -7.27 -33.36 2.60
CA GLY A 333 -7.95 -32.30 3.34
C GLY A 333 -8.71 -32.81 4.58
N LYS A 334 -9.05 -34.10 4.63
CA LYS A 334 -9.80 -34.70 5.74
C LYS A 334 -8.90 -35.07 6.91
N THR A 335 -7.74 -35.66 6.65
CA THR A 335 -6.82 -36.12 7.70
C THR A 335 -5.70 -35.12 8.00
N GLY A 336 -5.45 -34.17 7.09
CA GLY A 336 -4.34 -33.23 7.18
C GLY A 336 -3.03 -33.72 6.57
N GLN A 337 -2.97 -34.96 6.06
CA GLN A 337 -1.79 -35.54 5.41
C GLN A 337 -1.32 -34.69 4.22
N GLY A 338 -0.02 -34.45 4.11
CA GLY A 338 0.61 -33.75 2.98
C GLY A 338 0.36 -32.23 2.91
N ILE A 339 -0.55 -31.68 3.74
CA ILE A 339 -0.88 -30.25 3.72
C ILE A 339 0.32 -29.39 4.14
N SER A 340 1.07 -29.80 5.16
CA SER A 340 2.23 -29.04 5.63
C SER A 340 3.35 -28.98 4.58
N GLU A 341 3.56 -30.06 3.82
CA GLU A 341 4.51 -30.10 2.71
C GLU A 341 4.04 -29.22 1.54
N LEU A 342 2.74 -29.23 1.23
CA LEU A 342 2.15 -28.35 0.24
C LEU A 342 2.37 -26.87 0.61
N ILE A 343 2.10 -26.49 1.87
CA ILE A 343 2.34 -25.14 2.37
C ILE A 343 3.82 -24.76 2.23
N ALA A 344 4.74 -25.65 2.63
CA ALA A 344 6.17 -25.40 2.53
C ALA A 344 6.63 -25.20 1.07
N ARG A 345 6.06 -25.96 0.12
CA ARG A 345 6.31 -25.79 -1.32
C ARG A 345 5.80 -24.45 -1.83
N VAL A 346 4.55 -24.08 -1.50
CA VAL A 346 3.97 -22.77 -1.86
C VAL A 346 4.83 -21.64 -1.32
N GLN A 347 5.20 -21.69 -0.04
CA GLN A 347 6.05 -20.70 0.60
C GLN A 347 7.42 -20.57 -0.09
N THR A 348 8.06 -21.69 -0.45
CA THR A 348 9.37 -21.69 -1.13
C THR A 348 9.27 -21.05 -2.52
N THR A 349 8.21 -21.37 -3.28
CA THR A 349 7.99 -20.79 -4.60
C THR A 349 7.74 -19.29 -4.52
N LEU A 350 6.86 -18.83 -3.63
CA LEU A 350 6.54 -17.41 -3.48
C LEU A 350 7.71 -16.59 -2.92
N SER A 351 8.46 -17.13 -1.94
CA SER A 351 9.64 -16.45 -1.40
C SER A 351 10.76 -16.26 -2.42
N THR A 352 10.92 -17.20 -3.35
CA THR A 352 11.88 -17.06 -4.45
C THR A 352 11.46 -15.94 -5.41
N LYS A 353 10.15 -15.83 -5.71
CA LYS A 353 9.60 -14.73 -6.51
C LYS A 353 9.75 -13.37 -5.80
N SER A 354 9.70 -13.34 -4.48
CA SER A 354 9.82 -12.10 -3.68
C SER A 354 11.24 -11.69 -3.31
N ALA A 355 12.29 -12.36 -3.80
CA ALA A 355 13.67 -12.05 -3.43
C ALA A 355 14.18 -10.67 -3.87
N ARG A 356 13.50 -9.99 -4.81
CA ARG A 356 13.86 -8.64 -5.30
C ARG A 356 12.65 -7.71 -5.26
N ILE A 357 12.31 -7.24 -4.07
CA ILE A 357 11.19 -6.32 -3.86
C ILE A 357 11.62 -4.88 -4.20
N GLY A 358 10.95 -4.26 -5.17
CA GLY A 358 11.05 -2.82 -5.44
C GLY A 358 10.55 -1.96 -4.25
N LEU A 359 10.80 -0.66 -4.31
CA LEU A 359 10.20 0.33 -3.41
C LEU A 359 8.84 0.81 -3.93
N ALA A 360 8.64 0.87 -5.24
CA ALA A 360 7.35 1.17 -5.84
C ALA A 360 6.36 0.03 -5.60
N THR A 361 5.32 0.30 -4.81
CA THR A 361 4.30 -0.70 -4.44
C THR A 361 2.98 -0.52 -5.18
N HIS A 362 2.56 0.73 -5.43
CA HIS A 362 1.26 1.11 -6.01
C HIS A 362 1.26 1.14 -7.54
N GLU A 363 0.09 0.86 -8.12
CA GLU A 363 -0.14 0.94 -9.56
C GLU A 363 0.18 2.33 -10.10
N ARG A 364 -0.20 3.37 -9.34
CA ARG A 364 0.16 4.77 -9.62
C ARG A 364 1.68 4.96 -9.76
N HIS A 365 2.47 4.36 -8.87
CA HIS A 365 3.93 4.39 -8.98
C HIS A 365 4.40 3.70 -10.26
N ARG A 366 3.84 2.51 -10.57
CA ARG A 366 4.17 1.78 -11.80
C ARG A 366 3.93 2.62 -13.05
N VAL A 367 2.73 3.20 -13.16
CA VAL A 367 2.32 4.03 -14.30
C VAL A 367 3.25 5.23 -14.47
N ALA A 368 3.56 5.94 -13.37
CA ALA A 368 4.46 7.08 -13.41
C ALA A 368 5.89 6.69 -13.83
N LEU A 369 6.41 5.57 -13.32
CA LEU A 369 7.73 5.05 -13.68
C LEU A 369 7.78 4.62 -15.15
N GLU A 370 6.75 3.91 -15.64
CA GLU A 370 6.66 3.46 -17.04
C GLU A 370 6.53 4.63 -18.00
N GLN A 371 5.75 5.65 -17.63
CA GLN A 371 5.65 6.88 -18.41
C GLN A 371 7.02 7.59 -18.50
N ALA A 372 7.73 7.73 -17.38
CA ALA A 372 9.09 8.29 -17.40
C ALA A 372 10.04 7.47 -18.27
N VAL A 373 10.00 6.12 -18.19
CA VAL A 373 10.80 5.24 -19.04
C VAL A 373 10.47 5.43 -20.53
N SER A 374 9.19 5.58 -20.87
CA SER A 374 8.76 5.83 -22.25
C SER A 374 9.30 7.16 -22.78
N CYS A 375 9.16 8.24 -22.01
CA CYS A 375 9.70 9.55 -22.36
C CYS A 375 11.21 9.51 -22.58
N LEU A 376 11.97 8.83 -21.71
CA LEU A 376 13.43 8.70 -21.88
C LEU A 376 13.81 7.92 -23.14
N ALA A 377 13.06 6.88 -23.48
CA ALA A 377 13.28 6.14 -24.73
C ALA A 377 13.02 7.02 -25.97
N GLU A 378 12.05 7.93 -25.91
CA GLU A 378 11.80 8.91 -26.97
C GLU A 378 12.92 9.95 -27.06
N VAL A 379 13.41 10.46 -25.92
CA VAL A 379 14.56 11.38 -25.85
C VAL A 379 15.79 10.77 -26.54
N ASP A 380 16.12 9.51 -26.24
CA ASP A 380 17.27 8.83 -26.86
C ASP A 380 17.15 8.76 -28.39
N VAL A 381 15.94 8.52 -28.92
CA VAL A 381 15.68 8.50 -30.37
C VAL A 381 15.80 9.89 -30.99
N ILE A 382 15.39 10.94 -30.27
CA ILE A 382 15.46 12.33 -30.72
C ILE A 382 16.93 12.80 -30.76
N LEU A 383 17.71 12.53 -29.71
CA LEU A 383 19.12 12.93 -29.62
C LEU A 383 19.96 12.35 -30.76
N GLN A 384 19.67 11.13 -31.22
CA GLN A 384 20.34 10.50 -32.37
C GLN A 384 20.12 11.25 -33.71
N ARG A 385 19.11 12.13 -33.80
CA ARG A 385 18.87 12.94 -35.00
C ARG A 385 19.75 14.18 -35.07
N GLY A 386 20.39 14.56 -33.97
CA GLY A 386 21.33 15.67 -33.88
C GLY A 386 20.77 16.94 -33.23
N PRO A 387 21.59 17.99 -33.12
CA PRO A 387 21.30 19.21 -32.33
C PRO A 387 20.05 19.98 -32.74
N ASP A 388 19.65 19.91 -34.02
CA ASP A 388 18.47 20.61 -34.55
C ASP A 388 17.14 20.16 -33.89
N PHE A 389 17.15 19.05 -33.14
CA PHE A 389 15.98 18.50 -32.46
C PHE A 389 16.10 18.55 -30.92
N TYR A 390 17.08 19.29 -30.38
CA TYR A 390 17.30 19.35 -28.93
C TYR A 390 16.16 20.06 -28.20
N ASP A 391 15.41 20.95 -28.86
CA ASP A 391 14.20 21.56 -28.34
C ASP A 391 13.11 20.52 -28.01
N LEU A 392 12.94 19.55 -28.91
CA LEU A 392 12.02 18.42 -28.73
C LEU A 392 12.51 17.48 -27.63
N ALA A 393 13.81 17.17 -27.58
CA ALA A 393 14.39 16.35 -26.52
C ALA A 393 14.23 17.01 -25.14
N ALA A 394 14.45 18.31 -25.03
CA ALA A 394 14.24 19.07 -23.79
C ALA A 394 12.75 19.11 -23.39
N ALA A 395 11.82 19.22 -24.35
CA ALA A 395 10.40 19.11 -24.09
C ALA A 395 10.01 17.73 -23.54
N GLU A 396 10.54 16.66 -24.14
CA GLU A 396 10.26 15.29 -23.72
C GLU A 396 10.85 14.96 -22.33
N LEU A 397 12.03 15.50 -22.01
CA LEU A 397 12.60 15.44 -20.66
C LEU A 397 11.70 16.10 -19.60
N ARG A 398 11.02 17.20 -19.94
CA ARG A 398 10.06 17.84 -19.03
C ARG A 398 8.84 16.96 -18.75
N PHE A 399 8.41 16.13 -19.71
CA PHE A 399 7.36 15.14 -19.46
C PHE A 399 7.83 14.03 -18.52
N ALA A 400 9.06 13.53 -18.70
CA ALA A 400 9.65 12.57 -17.77
C ALA A 400 9.75 13.13 -16.34
N ILE A 401 10.22 14.38 -16.17
CA ILE A 401 10.31 15.05 -14.87
C ILE A 401 8.93 15.20 -14.23
N ARG A 402 7.90 15.60 -14.99
CA ARG A 402 6.53 15.72 -14.47
C ARG A 402 5.98 14.37 -14.01
N ALA A 403 6.20 13.29 -14.74
CA ALA A 403 5.78 11.96 -14.32
C ALA A 403 6.41 11.57 -12.96
N LEU A 404 7.69 11.89 -12.76
CA LEU A 404 8.37 11.71 -11.47
C LEU A 404 7.81 12.62 -10.36
N GLU A 405 7.47 13.86 -10.67
CA GLU A 405 6.87 14.80 -9.70
C GLU A 405 5.45 14.37 -9.28
N ALA A 406 4.67 13.81 -10.20
CA ALA A 406 3.36 13.23 -9.90
C ALA A 406 3.47 12.00 -8.98
N LEU A 407 4.54 11.20 -9.11
CA LEU A 407 4.81 10.03 -8.26
C LEU A 407 4.90 10.42 -6.77
N VAL A 408 5.63 11.49 -6.45
CA VAL A 408 5.78 11.99 -5.06
C VAL A 408 4.68 12.98 -4.65
N GLY A 409 3.76 13.30 -5.57
CA GLY A 409 2.61 14.17 -5.30
C GLY A 409 2.93 15.66 -5.25
N ARG A 410 3.94 16.12 -6.00
CA ARG A 410 4.23 17.56 -6.17
C ARG A 410 3.29 18.25 -7.16
N ILE A 411 2.70 17.48 -8.08
CA ILE A 411 1.75 17.93 -9.10
C ILE A 411 0.59 16.93 -9.22
N ASP A 412 -0.53 17.39 -9.78
CA ASP A 412 -1.67 16.56 -10.20
C ASP A 412 -2.29 15.65 -9.11
N VAL A 413 -2.30 16.10 -7.84
CA VAL A 413 -2.79 15.29 -6.71
C VAL A 413 -4.27 15.46 -6.38
N GLU A 414 -4.91 16.57 -6.75
CA GLU A 414 -6.20 16.99 -6.18
C GLU A 414 -7.31 15.93 -6.25
N ASN A 415 -7.49 15.27 -7.40
CA ASN A 415 -8.51 14.23 -7.56
C ASN A 415 -8.13 12.89 -6.90
N LEU A 416 -6.84 12.64 -6.69
CA LEU A 416 -6.32 11.40 -6.10
C LEU A 416 -6.33 11.44 -4.57
N LEU A 417 -6.17 12.63 -3.98
CA LEU A 417 -6.19 12.79 -2.54
C LEU A 417 -7.52 12.35 -1.95
N ASP A 418 -8.64 12.66 -2.60
CA ASP A 418 -9.96 12.29 -2.08
C ASP A 418 -10.18 10.76 -2.08
N GLU A 419 -9.70 10.05 -3.10
CA GLU A 419 -9.76 8.57 -3.13
C GLU A 419 -8.82 7.93 -2.11
N ILE A 420 -7.59 8.45 -1.99
CA ILE A 420 -6.63 7.96 -1.02
C ILE A 420 -7.13 8.21 0.40
N PHE A 421 -7.60 9.40 0.75
CA PHE A 421 -7.98 9.73 2.13
C PHE A 421 -9.35 9.19 2.54
N THR A 422 -10.24 8.86 1.60
CA THR A 422 -11.51 8.20 1.92
C THR A 422 -11.34 6.76 2.41
N SER A 423 -10.23 6.09 2.07
CA SER A 423 -9.89 4.77 2.62
C SER A 423 -9.26 4.84 4.02
N PHE A 424 -8.82 6.02 4.48
CA PHE A 424 -8.26 6.20 5.82
C PHE A 424 -9.34 6.24 6.90
N CYS A 425 -9.01 5.72 8.07
CA CYS A 425 -9.86 5.88 9.26
C CYS A 425 -9.94 7.36 9.69
N VAL A 426 -11.10 7.75 10.24
CA VAL A 426 -11.26 9.04 10.94
C VAL A 426 -10.28 9.09 12.13
N GLY A 427 -9.50 10.18 12.24
CA GLY A 427 -8.48 10.35 13.28
C GLY A 427 -7.03 10.08 12.84
N LYS A 428 -6.84 9.76 11.56
CA LYS A 428 -5.55 9.74 10.88
C LYS A 428 -5.54 10.70 9.73
#